data_AF-A0A1H9TTX1-F1
#
_entry.id   AF-A0A1H9TTX1-F1
#
_cell.length_a   1.000
_cell.length_b   1.000
_cell.length_c   1.000
_cell.angle_alpha   90.00
_cell.angle_beta   90.00
_cell.angle_gamma   90.00
#
_symmetry.space_group_name_H-M   'P 1'
#
loop_
_entity.id
_entity.type
_entity.pdbx_description
1 polymer ?
#
loop_
_entity_poly.entity_id
_entity_poly.type
_entity_poly.pdbx_seq_one_letter_code
_entity_poly.pdbx_strand_id
1 'polypeptide(L)'
;MDQDMVLQARVKLLGANRRVVRGVEGLWIYRLLTQAEPEVYGSKLAYVLVEASALPLVRELPGQRLALLDEAVAVATALSAANPYRAKVLARALAARRELDGRQAT
;
A
#
# COMPACT_ATOMS: atom_id res chain seq x y z
N MET A 1 -7.30 18.48 -4.71
CA MET A 1 -7.24 17.12 -5.27
C MET A 1 -8.00 17.15 -6.59
N ASP A 2 -7.41 16.66 -7.67
CA ASP A 2 -8.03 16.66 -8.99
C ASP A 2 -9.12 15.57 -9.07
N GLN A 3 -10.38 15.98 -9.19
CA GLN A 3 -11.53 15.07 -9.20
C GLN A 3 -11.54 14.17 -10.44
N ASP A 4 -10.96 14.62 -11.56
CA ASP A 4 -10.91 13.84 -12.81
C ASP A 4 -9.95 12.66 -12.66
N MET A 5 -8.83 12.86 -11.96
CA MET A 5 -7.91 11.76 -11.65
C MET A 5 -8.58 10.71 -10.75
N VAL A 6 -9.37 11.13 -9.76
CA VAL A 6 -10.09 10.20 -8.87
C VAL A 6 -11.09 9.38 -9.66
N LEU A 7 -11.83 10.02 -10.56
CA LEU A 7 -12.78 9.35 -11.44
C LEU A 7 -12.07 8.31 -12.33
N GLN A 8 -10.94 8.67 -12.93
CA GLN A 8 -10.14 7.73 -13.73
C GLN A 8 -9.66 6.52 -12.91
N ALA A 9 -9.19 6.73 -11.69
CA ALA A 9 -8.77 5.64 -10.80
C ALA A 9 -9.95 4.71 -10.44
N ARG A 10 -11.15 5.25 -10.21
CA ARG A 10 -12.36 4.46 -9.98
C ARG A 10 -12.77 3.66 -11.20
N VAL A 11 -12.72 4.25 -12.40
CA VAL A 11 -13.01 3.55 -13.67
C VAL A 11 -12.03 2.39 -13.91
N LYS A 12 -10.73 2.61 -13.69
CA LYS A 12 -9.73 1.54 -13.79
C LYS A 12 -10.00 0.39 -12.81
N LEU A 13 -10.40 0.71 -11.58
CA LEU A 13 -10.75 -0.31 -10.58
C LEU A 13 -12.00 -1.12 -10.97
N LEU A 14 -13.00 -0.49 -11.60
CA LEU A 14 -14.18 -1.17 -12.14
C LEU A 14 -13.80 -2.13 -13.27
N GLY A 15 -12.90 -1.74 -14.16
CA GLY A 15 -12.38 -2.59 -15.25
C GLY A 15 -11.57 -3.81 -14.77
N ALA A 16 -10.93 -3.73 -13.61
CA ALA A 16 -10.18 -4.84 -13.00
C ALA A 16 -11.07 -5.92 -12.33
N ASN A 17 -12.38 -5.86 -12.52
CA ASN A 17 -13.38 -6.78 -11.97
C ASN A 17 -13.23 -6.99 -10.44
N ARG A 18 -13.00 -5.89 -9.71
CA ARG A 18 -12.86 -5.82 -8.23
C ARG A 18 -11.72 -6.65 -7.62
N ARG A 19 -10.83 -7.25 -8.42
CA ARG A 19 -9.58 -7.83 -7.90
C ARG A 19 -8.62 -6.70 -7.52
N VAL A 20 -7.79 -6.92 -6.51
CA VAL A 20 -6.76 -5.94 -6.12
C VAL A 20 -5.84 -5.70 -7.31
N VAL A 21 -5.78 -4.46 -7.78
CA VAL A 21 -4.82 -4.06 -8.83
C VAL A 21 -3.44 -4.03 -8.18
N ARG A 22 -2.49 -4.79 -8.74
CA ARG A 22 -1.14 -4.96 -8.18
C ARG A 22 -0.10 -4.17 -8.98
N GLY A 23 1.12 -4.12 -8.48
CA GLY A 23 2.24 -3.46 -9.15
C GLY A 23 2.11 -1.94 -9.18
N VAL A 24 2.84 -1.30 -10.11
CA VAL A 24 2.96 0.17 -10.20
C VAL A 24 1.59 0.84 -10.40
N GLU A 25 0.74 0.25 -11.24
CA GLU A 25 -0.61 0.80 -11.48
C GLU A 25 -1.48 0.73 -10.22
N GLY A 26 -1.43 -0.39 -9.49
CA GLY A 26 -2.13 -0.54 -8.22
C GLY A 26 -1.71 0.50 -7.17
N LEU A 27 -0.40 0.77 -7.06
CA LEU A 27 0.11 1.81 -6.17
C LEU A 27 -0.42 3.19 -6.53
N TRP A 28 -0.38 3.56 -7.81
CA TRP A 28 -0.87 4.86 -8.27
C TRP A 28 -2.38 5.02 -7.98
N ILE A 29 -3.18 4.01 -8.32
CA ILE A 29 -4.63 4.00 -8.09
C ILE A 29 -4.93 4.15 -6.59
N TYR A 30 -4.35 3.29 -5.75
CA TYR A 30 -4.71 3.28 -4.34
C TYR A 30 -4.14 4.46 -3.56
N ARG A 31 -2.99 5.03 -3.96
CA ARG A 31 -2.51 6.31 -3.38
C ARG A 31 -3.48 7.44 -3.64
N LEU A 32 -4.01 7.53 -4.85
CA LEU A 32 -4.97 8.55 -5.20
C LEU A 32 -6.30 8.32 -4.46
N LEU A 33 -6.84 7.10 -4.50
CA LEU A 33 -8.12 6.80 -3.86
C LEU A 33 -8.07 6.97 -2.33
N THR A 34 -6.94 6.67 -1.69
CA THR A 34 -6.78 6.84 -0.23
C THR A 34 -6.78 8.31 0.18
N GLN A 35 -6.38 9.24 -0.68
CA GLN A 35 -6.50 10.68 -0.37
C GLN A 35 -7.96 11.13 -0.30
N ALA A 36 -8.84 10.53 -1.09
CA ALA A 36 -10.27 10.85 -1.09
C ALA A 36 -11.04 10.09 0.00
N GLU A 37 -10.77 8.80 0.14
CA GLU A 37 -11.50 7.91 1.06
C GLU A 37 -10.51 6.97 1.79
N PRO A 38 -9.78 7.49 2.81
CA PRO A 38 -8.73 6.73 3.49
C PRO A 38 -9.22 5.41 4.10
N GLU A 39 -10.40 5.40 4.72
CA GLU A 39 -10.97 4.22 5.37
C GLU A 39 -11.37 3.12 4.39
N VAL A 40 -11.75 3.51 3.16
CA VAL A 40 -12.23 2.57 2.13
C VAL A 40 -11.04 1.89 1.43
N TYR A 41 -9.97 2.64 1.17
CA TYR A 41 -8.88 2.19 0.31
C TYR A 41 -7.54 2.00 1.03
N GLY A 42 -7.36 2.55 2.23
CA GLY A 42 -6.09 2.50 2.94
C GLY A 42 -5.62 1.08 3.25
N SER A 43 -6.53 0.15 3.57
CA SER A 43 -6.16 -1.27 3.79
C SER A 43 -5.63 -1.94 2.51
N LYS A 44 -6.18 -1.58 1.34
CA LYS A 44 -5.69 -2.06 0.04
C LYS A 44 -4.36 -1.41 -0.33
N LEU A 45 -4.20 -0.10 -0.07
CA LEU A 45 -2.94 0.60 -0.30
C LEU A 45 -1.81 -0.02 0.54
N ALA A 46 -2.02 -0.19 1.86
CA ALA A 46 -1.04 -0.81 2.75
C ALA A 46 -0.66 -2.22 2.28
N TYR A 47 -1.64 -3.02 1.82
CA TYR A 47 -1.37 -4.34 1.27
C TYR A 47 -0.50 -4.27 0.00
N VAL A 48 -0.84 -3.43 -0.97
CA VAL A 48 -0.11 -3.34 -2.25
C VAL A 48 1.30 -2.75 -2.05
N LEU A 49 1.50 -1.83 -1.10
CA LEU A 49 2.82 -1.32 -0.73
C LEU A 49 3.74 -2.43 -0.21
N VAL A 50 3.22 -3.30 0.66
CA VAL A 50 4.00 -4.47 1.14
C VAL A 50 4.33 -5.41 -0.02
N GLU A 51 3.36 -5.75 -0.88
CA GLU A 51 3.63 -6.60 -2.04
C GLU A 51 4.66 -5.97 -2.99
N ALA A 52 4.58 -4.65 -3.21
CA ALA A 52 5.52 -3.92 -4.04
C ALA A 52 6.95 -3.99 -3.48
N SER A 53 7.13 -3.89 -2.16
CA SER A 53 8.45 -3.98 -1.50
C SER A 53 9.15 -5.33 -1.67
N ALA A 54 8.39 -6.36 -2.05
CA ALA A 54 8.89 -7.72 -2.29
C ALA A 54 9.13 -8.01 -3.77
N LEU A 55 8.82 -7.08 -4.69
CA LEU A 55 9.02 -7.29 -6.12
C LEU A 55 10.52 -7.35 -6.47
N PRO A 56 10.92 -8.20 -7.45
CA PRO A 56 12.31 -8.30 -7.88
C PRO A 56 12.94 -6.96 -8.27
N LEU A 57 12.15 -6.08 -8.89
CA LEU A 57 12.58 -4.75 -9.36
C LEU A 57 13.14 -3.86 -8.23
N VAL A 58 12.59 -3.97 -7.02
CA VAL A 58 13.02 -3.15 -5.88
C VAL A 58 13.83 -3.96 -4.87
N ARG A 59 13.97 -5.28 -5.05
CA ARG A 59 14.62 -6.18 -4.10
C ARG A 59 16.05 -5.74 -3.74
N GLU A 60 16.79 -5.29 -4.74
CA GLU A 60 18.19 -4.84 -4.65
C GLU A 60 18.32 -3.34 -4.28
N LEU A 61 17.19 -2.66 -4.03
CA LEU A 61 17.13 -1.23 -3.74
C LEU A 61 16.61 -1.02 -2.30
N PRO A 62 17.44 -1.22 -1.27
CA PRO A 62 16.99 -1.25 0.13
C PRO A 62 16.28 0.04 0.55
N GLY A 63 16.77 1.21 0.10
CA GLY A 63 16.12 2.50 0.39
C GLY A 63 14.70 2.62 -0.21
N GLN A 64 14.46 2.07 -1.41
CA GLN A 64 13.11 2.09 -2.01
C GLN A 64 12.17 1.12 -1.29
N ARG A 65 12.67 -0.05 -0.90
CA ARG A 65 11.89 -1.01 -0.10
C ARG A 65 11.52 -0.42 1.25
N LEU A 66 12.46 0.28 1.89
CA LEU A 66 12.25 1.00 3.12
C LEU A 66 11.12 2.02 2.94
N ALA A 67 11.21 2.91 1.95
CA ALA A 67 10.17 3.91 1.70
C ALA A 67 8.77 3.30 1.49
N LEU A 68 8.66 2.21 0.75
CA LEU A 68 7.39 1.49 0.54
C LEU A 68 6.83 0.93 1.86
N LEU A 69 7.69 0.36 2.71
CA LEU A 69 7.28 -0.22 3.99
C LEU A 69 6.92 0.84 5.04
N ASP A 70 7.60 1.99 5.04
CA ASP A 70 7.23 3.13 5.89
C ASP A 70 5.84 3.64 5.54
N GLU A 71 5.59 3.84 4.24
CA GLU A 71 4.27 4.28 3.78
C GLU A 71 3.20 3.24 4.14
N ALA A 72 3.49 1.94 4.02
CA ALA A 72 2.55 0.88 4.40
C ALA A 72 2.18 0.94 5.88
N VAL A 73 3.17 1.13 6.76
CA VAL A 73 2.96 1.27 8.20
C VAL A 73 2.18 2.56 8.51
N ALA A 74 2.52 3.68 7.88
CA ALA A 74 1.84 4.95 8.08
C ALA A 74 0.35 4.86 7.69
N VAL A 75 0.05 4.33 6.50
CA VAL A 75 -1.32 4.14 6.00
C VAL A 75 -2.11 3.19 6.90
N ALA A 76 -1.52 2.05 7.28
CA ALA A 76 -2.19 1.09 8.15
C ALA A 76 -2.43 1.65 9.56
N THR A 77 -1.54 2.50 10.06
CA THR A 77 -1.67 3.14 11.38
C THR A 77 -2.76 4.21 11.38
N ALA A 78 -2.92 4.93 10.27
CA ALA A 78 -3.92 5.99 10.11
C ALA A 78 -5.37 5.47 10.03
N LEU A 79 -5.58 4.20 9.68
CA LEU A 79 -6.92 3.59 9.65
C LEU A 79 -7.57 3.63 11.03
N SER A 80 -8.90 3.78 11.08
CA SER A 80 -9.68 3.69 12.31
C SER A 80 -9.49 2.34 13.02
N ALA A 81 -9.54 2.33 14.36
CA ALA A 81 -9.51 1.10 15.15
C ALA A 81 -10.73 0.20 14.85
N ALA A 82 -11.83 0.78 14.38
CA ALA A 82 -13.01 0.05 13.93
C ALA A 82 -12.83 -0.61 12.55
N ASN A 83 -11.77 -0.28 11.81
CA ASN A 83 -11.52 -0.86 10.50
C ASN A 83 -11.12 -2.33 10.66
N PRO A 84 -11.91 -3.30 10.14
CA PRO A 84 -11.69 -4.72 10.39
C PRO A 84 -10.38 -5.25 9.80
N TYR A 85 -9.79 -4.52 8.84
CA TYR A 85 -8.55 -4.92 8.20
C TYR A 85 -7.30 -4.31 8.84
N ARG A 86 -7.44 -3.26 9.67
CA ARG A 86 -6.32 -2.49 10.25
C ARG A 86 -5.27 -3.39 10.90
N ALA A 87 -5.69 -4.22 11.85
CA ALA A 87 -4.77 -5.07 12.60
C ALA A 87 -3.97 -6.00 11.67
N LYS A 88 -4.65 -6.62 10.69
CA LYS A 88 -4.03 -7.54 9.74
C LYS A 88 -2.99 -6.85 8.85
N VAL A 89 -3.34 -5.70 8.26
CA VAL A 89 -2.43 -5.00 7.33
C VAL A 89 -1.28 -4.33 8.06
N LEU A 90 -1.51 -3.80 9.27
CA LEU A 90 -0.47 -3.23 10.11
C LEU A 90 0.54 -4.29 10.57
N ALA A 91 0.07 -5.45 11.05
CA ALA A 91 0.95 -6.55 11.44
C ALA A 91 1.82 -7.02 10.28
N ARG A 92 1.25 -7.12 9.07
CA ARG A 92 1.98 -7.49 7.85
C ARG A 92 3.07 -6.45 7.51
N ALA A 93 2.73 -5.16 7.54
CA ALA A 93 3.68 -4.08 7.24
C ALA A 93 4.84 -4.05 8.26
N LEU A 94 4.55 -4.16 9.55
CA LEU A 94 5.55 -4.18 10.62
C LEU A 94 6.44 -5.44 10.57
N ALA A 95 5.91 -6.58 10.16
CA ALA A 95 6.71 -7.80 9.98
C ALA A 95 7.72 -7.62 8.84
N ALA A 96 7.26 -7.15 7.67
CA ALA A 96 8.13 -6.91 6.52
C ALA A 96 9.18 -5.83 6.80
N ARG A 97 8.82 -4.78 7.56
CA ARG A 97 9.74 -3.72 7.98
C ARG A 97 10.89 -4.25 8.84
N ARG A 98 10.56 -4.99 9.90
CA ARG A 98 11.56 -5.60 10.79
C ARG A 98 12.47 -6.59 10.06
N GLU A 99 11.93 -7.33 9.10
CA GLU A 99 12.73 -8.23 8.27
C GLU A 99 13.76 -7.46 7.43
N LEU A 100 13.40 -6.30 6.88
CA LEU A 100 14.33 -5.45 6.13
C LEU A 100 15.41 -4.89 7.06
N ASP A 101 15.04 -4.36 8.22
CA ASP A 101 15.98 -3.82 9.21
C ASP A 101 17.00 -4.88 9.65
N GLY A 102 16.54 -6.11 9.92
CA GLY A 102 17.39 -7.24 10.30
C GLY A 102 18.38 -7.65 9.21
N ARG A 103 18.00 -7.55 7.92
CA ARG A 103 18.91 -7.83 6.79
C ARG A 103 19.95 -6.74 6.56
N GLN A 104 19.68 -5.50 6.96
CA GLN A 104 20.64 -4.39 6.84
C GLN A 104 21.66 -4.36 7.98
N ALA A 105 21.40 -5.07 9.09
CA ALA A 105 22.29 -5.13 10.25
C ALA A 105 23.35 -6.25 10.19
N THR A 106 23.25 -7.16 9.21
CA THR A 106 24.20 -8.24 8.88
C THR A 106 25.06 -7.88 7.69
#